data_AF-A0A382XR31-F1
#
_entry.id   AF-A0A382XR31-F1
#
_cell.length_a   1.000
_cell.length_b   1.000
_cell.length_c   1.000
_cell.angle_alpha   90.00
_cell.angle_beta   90.00
_cell.angle_gamma   90.00
#
_symmetry.space_group_name_H-M   'P 1'
#
loop_
_entity.id
_entity.type
_entity.pdbx_description
1 polymer ?
#
loop_
_entity_poly.entity_id
_entity_poly.type
_entity_poly.pdbx_seq_one_letter_code
_entity_poly.pdbx_strand_id
1 'polypeptide(L)'
;LDDILRTSGDIFLAMTIGCARCHDHKIDPIPTKDYYSMLSFFANVSPHGKGKTNLVKVQGSKGNSQFSNQFEKWSRREKDLQRQINSFEEKFLVKLNQDLLLEKSSKIRNKPVVLLSDARAGGSSWNYSTEKPTDDWFEVGFDHSKWDSGKGGFGREGTPGSKVNTKWHTSGIWLRQNFRLAAIPKTLRVTLHHDEDVQVYLNGKLILERKGHVSKYETHDISKEASDALQTGKNVIAIHCQQTSGGQYVDLSMDSFDEAVDLAALIR
;
A
#
# COMPACT_ATOMS: atom_id res chain seq x y z
N LEU A 1 -17.99 -26.13 -25.49
CA LEU A 1 -17.99 -27.26 -26.45
C LEU A 1 -16.59 -27.82 -26.59
N ASP A 2 -15.59 -26.99 -26.96
CA ASP A 2 -14.17 -27.35 -26.98
C ASP A 2 -13.70 -28.03 -25.68
N ASP A 3 -14.04 -27.44 -24.53
CA ASP A 3 -13.67 -27.98 -23.22
C ASP A 3 -14.24 -29.39 -22.97
N ILE A 4 -15.49 -29.65 -23.34
CA ILE A 4 -16.12 -30.97 -23.19
C ILE A 4 -15.36 -32.02 -24.00
N LEU A 5 -15.04 -31.69 -25.26
CA LEU A 5 -14.30 -32.61 -26.14
C LEU A 5 -12.89 -32.88 -25.62
N ARG A 6 -12.17 -31.84 -25.17
CA ARG A 6 -10.82 -31.98 -24.63
C ARG A 6 -10.83 -32.82 -23.34
N THR A 7 -11.72 -32.49 -22.40
CA THR A 7 -11.87 -33.25 -21.15
C THR A 7 -12.28 -34.70 -21.41
N SER A 8 -13.18 -34.96 -22.38
CA SER A 8 -13.53 -36.32 -22.76
C SER A 8 -12.34 -37.09 -23.33
N GLY A 9 -11.53 -36.47 -24.19
CA GLY A 9 -10.31 -37.07 -24.73
C GLY A 9 -9.27 -37.36 -23.64
N ASP A 10 -9.01 -36.38 -22.76
CA ASP A 10 -8.02 -36.50 -21.70
C ASP A 10 -8.40 -37.59 -20.69
N ILE A 11 -9.68 -37.69 -20.30
CA ILE A 11 -10.12 -38.61 -19.23
C ILE A 11 -10.39 -40.02 -19.76
N PHE A 12 -11.12 -40.15 -20.87
CA PHE A 12 -11.59 -41.46 -21.33
C PHE A 12 -10.65 -42.13 -22.33
N LEU A 13 -9.89 -41.33 -23.08
CA LEU A 13 -8.94 -41.84 -24.07
C LEU A 13 -7.49 -41.71 -23.62
N ALA A 14 -7.22 -40.99 -22.52
CA ALA A 14 -5.87 -40.65 -22.06
C ALA A 14 -5.04 -39.93 -23.16
N MET A 15 -5.72 -39.13 -24.01
CA MET A 15 -5.12 -38.47 -25.17
C MET A 15 -5.40 -36.98 -25.17
N THR A 16 -4.34 -36.20 -25.45
CA THR A 16 -4.41 -34.73 -25.48
C THR A 16 -4.72 -34.20 -26.89
N ILE A 17 -5.95 -34.41 -27.35
CA ILE A 17 -6.38 -34.07 -28.72
C ILE A 17 -6.52 -32.56 -29.00
N GLY A 18 -6.25 -31.69 -28.03
CA GLY A 18 -6.48 -30.24 -28.12
C GLY A 18 -5.69 -29.54 -29.23
N CYS A 19 -4.50 -30.03 -29.58
CA CYS A 19 -3.68 -29.46 -30.66
C CYS A 19 -4.35 -29.61 -32.04
N ALA A 20 -5.15 -30.67 -32.21
CA ALA A 20 -5.83 -31.00 -33.47
C ALA A 20 -6.80 -29.89 -33.93
N ARG A 21 -7.17 -28.97 -33.05
CA ARG A 21 -8.05 -27.82 -33.33
C ARG A 21 -7.53 -26.92 -34.44
N CYS A 22 -6.23 -26.64 -34.45
CA CYS A 22 -5.64 -25.63 -35.34
C CYS A 22 -4.83 -26.24 -36.49
N HIS A 23 -4.28 -27.43 -36.26
CA HIS A 23 -3.49 -28.19 -37.22
C HIS A 23 -3.67 -29.67 -36.91
N ASP A 24 -3.34 -30.56 -37.84
CA ASP A 24 -3.37 -31.99 -37.57
C ASP A 24 -2.50 -32.35 -36.36
N HIS A 25 -2.96 -33.27 -35.54
CA HIS A 25 -2.29 -33.59 -34.28
C HIS A 25 -0.84 -34.07 -34.53
N LYS A 26 0.09 -33.61 -33.68
CA LYS A 26 1.54 -33.71 -33.94
C LYS A 26 2.06 -35.14 -33.97
N ILE A 27 1.53 -36.00 -33.11
CA ILE A 27 2.06 -37.35 -32.85
C ILE A 27 1.08 -38.40 -33.36
N ASP A 28 -0.16 -38.32 -32.90
CA ASP A 28 -1.23 -39.24 -33.30
C ASP A 28 -1.93 -38.82 -34.60
N PRO A 29 -2.41 -39.78 -35.42
CA PRO A 29 -3.06 -39.51 -36.71
C PRO A 29 -4.50 -39.01 -36.52
N ILE A 30 -4.65 -37.83 -35.90
CA ILE A 30 -5.93 -37.15 -35.67
C ILE A 30 -5.93 -35.87 -36.50
N PRO A 31 -6.57 -35.88 -37.68
CA PRO A 31 -6.73 -34.68 -38.50
C PRO A 31 -7.61 -33.64 -37.81
N THR A 32 -7.43 -32.37 -38.15
CA THR A 32 -8.32 -31.29 -37.70
C THR A 32 -9.77 -31.55 -38.07
N LYS A 33 -10.02 -32.24 -39.18
CA LYS A 33 -11.37 -32.66 -39.59
C LYS A 33 -12.05 -33.56 -38.56
N ASP A 34 -11.32 -34.51 -37.98
CA ASP A 34 -11.88 -35.48 -37.04
C ASP A 34 -12.12 -34.83 -35.67
N TYR A 35 -11.25 -33.87 -35.29
CA TYR A 35 -11.47 -33.02 -34.14
C TYR A 35 -12.82 -32.28 -34.21
N TYR A 36 -13.11 -31.62 -35.34
CA TYR A 36 -14.39 -30.92 -35.52
C TYR A 36 -15.58 -31.87 -35.73
N SER A 37 -15.37 -33.06 -36.29
CA SER A 37 -16.40 -34.09 -36.41
C SER A 37 -16.86 -34.56 -35.03
N MET A 38 -15.92 -34.83 -34.12
CA MET A 38 -16.22 -35.19 -32.74
C MET A 38 -16.83 -34.02 -31.95
N LEU A 39 -16.40 -32.78 -32.22
CA LEU A 39 -17.00 -31.59 -31.60
C LEU A 39 -18.49 -31.45 -31.94
N SER A 40 -18.90 -31.83 -33.16
CA SER A 40 -20.29 -31.76 -33.61
C SER A 40 -21.24 -32.64 -32.80
N PHE A 41 -20.77 -33.78 -32.27
CA PHE A 41 -21.55 -34.66 -31.41
C PHE A 41 -22.02 -33.94 -30.13
N PHE A 42 -21.19 -33.04 -29.61
CA PHE A 42 -21.49 -32.28 -28.40
C PHE A 42 -22.25 -30.99 -28.66
N ALA A 43 -22.51 -30.62 -29.92
CA ALA A 43 -23.08 -29.31 -30.28
C ALA A 43 -24.42 -29.01 -29.60
N ASN A 44 -25.19 -30.05 -29.26
CA ASN A 44 -26.50 -29.91 -28.61
C ASN A 44 -26.46 -30.09 -27.07
N VAL A 45 -25.27 -30.16 -26.48
CA VAL A 45 -25.11 -30.24 -25.01
C VAL A 45 -25.12 -28.83 -24.42
N SER A 46 -26.09 -28.59 -23.53
CA SER A 46 -26.15 -27.34 -22.76
C SER A 46 -25.13 -27.36 -21.60
N PRO A 47 -24.29 -26.32 -21.45
CA PRO A 47 -23.35 -26.22 -20.34
C PRO A 47 -24.04 -26.24 -18.97
N HIS A 48 -23.42 -26.91 -18.00
CA HIS A 48 -23.90 -26.88 -16.62
C HIS A 48 -23.76 -25.44 -16.07
N GLY A 49 -24.84 -24.87 -15.53
CA GLY A 49 -24.85 -23.52 -14.95
C GLY A 49 -25.89 -22.56 -15.54
N LYS A 50 -26.38 -22.78 -16.77
CA LYS A 50 -27.60 -22.10 -17.26
C LYS A 50 -28.83 -22.88 -16.78
N GLY A 51 -29.10 -22.78 -15.47
CA GLY A 51 -30.18 -23.50 -14.82
C GLY A 51 -31.49 -23.41 -15.60
N LYS A 52 -32.16 -24.55 -15.75
CA LYS A 52 -33.51 -24.78 -16.33
C LYS A 52 -33.60 -25.34 -17.75
N THR A 53 -32.52 -25.52 -18.51
CA THR A 53 -32.64 -26.00 -19.91
C THR A 53 -32.79 -27.52 -20.07
N ASN A 54 -32.40 -28.31 -19.07
CA ASN A 54 -32.40 -29.79 -19.16
C ASN A 54 -33.49 -30.46 -18.30
N LEU A 55 -34.43 -29.69 -17.74
CA LEU A 55 -35.55 -30.25 -16.98
C LEU A 55 -36.70 -30.57 -17.92
N VAL A 56 -36.84 -31.82 -18.33
CA VAL A 56 -38.03 -32.30 -19.04
C VAL A 56 -39.22 -32.25 -18.07
N LYS A 57 -40.22 -31.41 -18.35
CA LYS A 57 -41.48 -31.43 -17.61
C LYS A 57 -42.19 -32.75 -17.88
N VAL A 58 -42.18 -33.66 -16.91
CA VAL A 58 -42.97 -34.89 -16.96
C VAL A 58 -44.45 -34.51 -16.81
N GLN A 59 -45.19 -34.42 -17.92
CA GLN A 59 -46.63 -34.16 -17.91
C GLN A 59 -47.39 -35.46 -17.60
N GLY A 60 -47.45 -35.84 -16.32
CA GLY A 60 -48.23 -36.97 -15.82
C GLY A 60 -49.56 -36.50 -15.20
N SER A 61 -50.68 -36.88 -15.82
CA SER A 61 -52.04 -36.39 -15.63
C SER A 61 -52.80 -36.84 -14.35
N LYS A 62 -52.12 -37.23 -13.25
CA LYS A 62 -52.81 -37.65 -12.00
C LYS A 62 -52.22 -37.12 -10.67
N GLY A 63 -51.28 -36.17 -10.69
CA GLY A 63 -50.62 -35.66 -9.46
C GLY A 63 -50.72 -34.16 -9.17
N ASN A 64 -51.46 -33.39 -9.99
CA ASN A 64 -51.25 -31.93 -10.08
C ASN A 64 -51.68 -31.09 -8.87
N SER A 65 -52.67 -31.49 -8.05
CA SER A 65 -53.10 -30.68 -6.91
C SER A 65 -52.15 -30.80 -5.71
N GLN A 66 -51.72 -32.03 -5.38
CA GLN A 66 -50.73 -32.26 -4.34
C GLN A 66 -49.34 -31.74 -4.75
N PHE A 67 -48.96 -31.90 -6.03
CA PHE A 67 -47.71 -31.35 -6.54
C PHE A 67 -47.70 -29.82 -6.51
N SER A 68 -48.78 -29.14 -6.93
CA SER A 68 -48.85 -27.67 -6.87
C SER A 68 -48.75 -27.14 -5.44
N ASN A 69 -49.47 -27.77 -4.49
CA ASN A 69 -49.40 -27.39 -3.08
C ASN A 69 -48.02 -27.65 -2.47
N GLN A 70 -47.38 -28.77 -2.80
CA GLN A 70 -46.01 -29.03 -2.36
C GLN A 70 -45.03 -28.06 -3.01
N PHE A 71 -45.14 -27.82 -4.31
CA PHE A 71 -44.29 -26.89 -5.05
C PHE A 71 -44.37 -25.46 -4.49
N GLU A 72 -45.57 -24.98 -4.15
CA GLU A 72 -45.71 -23.68 -3.48
C GLU A 72 -45.03 -23.66 -2.11
N LYS A 73 -45.19 -24.72 -1.31
CA LYS A 73 -44.51 -24.84 -0.01
C LYS A 73 -42.99 -24.84 -0.17
N TRP A 74 -42.46 -25.67 -1.08
CA TRP A 74 -41.04 -25.76 -1.37
C TRP A 74 -40.48 -24.46 -1.95
N SER A 75 -41.21 -23.80 -2.84
CA SER A 75 -40.80 -22.51 -3.43
C SER A 75 -40.80 -21.38 -2.38
N ARG A 76 -41.76 -21.36 -1.44
CA ARG A 76 -41.73 -20.43 -0.30
C ARG A 76 -40.54 -20.70 0.60
N ARG A 77 -40.24 -21.98 0.89
CA ARG A 77 -39.10 -22.37 1.72
C ARG A 77 -37.75 -22.04 1.05
N GLU A 78 -37.63 -22.28 -0.25
CA GLU A 78 -36.46 -21.91 -1.04
C GLU A 78 -36.23 -20.39 -1.00
N LYS A 79 -37.26 -19.58 -1.23
CA LYS A 79 -37.17 -18.12 -1.13
C LYS A 79 -36.81 -17.63 0.26
N ASP A 80 -37.26 -18.32 1.30
CA ASP A 80 -36.92 -18.02 2.69
C ASP A 80 -35.47 -18.36 3.01
N LEU A 81 -35.02 -19.56 2.63
CA LEU A 81 -33.62 -19.99 2.76
C LEU A 81 -32.68 -19.09 1.96
N GLN A 82 -33.04 -18.70 0.75
CA GLN A 82 -32.25 -17.78 -0.06
C GLN A 82 -32.11 -16.41 0.61
N ARG A 83 -33.18 -15.91 1.25
CA ARG A 83 -33.10 -14.67 2.04
C ARG A 83 -32.16 -14.82 3.23
N GLN A 84 -32.19 -15.98 3.92
CA GLN A 84 -31.26 -16.25 5.01
C GLN A 84 -29.81 -16.33 4.54
N ILE A 85 -29.54 -17.02 3.43
CA ILE A 85 -28.22 -17.09 2.79
C ILE A 85 -27.74 -15.70 2.42
N ASN A 86 -28.54 -14.92 1.68
CA ASN A 86 -28.16 -13.57 1.28
C ASN A 86 -27.88 -12.68 2.50
N SER A 87 -28.70 -12.77 3.56
CA SER A 87 -28.46 -11.99 4.79
C SER A 87 -27.17 -12.40 5.51
N PHE A 88 -26.80 -13.68 5.45
CA PHE A 88 -25.56 -14.19 6.01
C PHE A 88 -24.36 -13.77 5.16
N GLU A 89 -24.46 -13.89 3.83
CA GLU A 89 -23.46 -13.45 2.87
C GLU A 89 -23.20 -11.96 2.98
N GLU A 90 -24.22 -11.10 3.07
CA GLU A 90 -24.05 -9.66 3.25
C GLU A 90 -23.28 -9.34 4.54
N LYS A 91 -23.67 -9.95 5.66
CA LYS A 91 -22.96 -9.78 6.95
C LYS A 91 -21.53 -10.30 6.88
N PHE A 92 -21.34 -11.46 6.26
CA PHE A 92 -20.03 -12.08 6.09
C PHE A 92 -19.14 -11.24 5.17
N LEU A 93 -19.64 -10.71 4.06
CA LEU A 93 -18.89 -9.87 3.13
C LEU A 93 -18.49 -8.54 3.75
N VAL A 94 -19.36 -7.91 4.55
CA VAL A 94 -19.00 -6.70 5.32
C VAL A 94 -17.88 -7.01 6.31
N LYS A 95 -18.00 -8.10 7.07
CA LYS A 95 -16.99 -8.51 8.05
C LYS A 95 -15.68 -8.92 7.38
N LEU A 96 -15.75 -9.70 6.30
CA LEU A 96 -14.61 -10.13 5.50
C LEU A 96 -13.91 -8.93 4.86
N ASN A 97 -14.63 -7.93 4.35
CA ASN A 97 -14.00 -6.73 3.80
C ASN A 97 -13.27 -5.94 4.89
N GLN A 98 -13.87 -5.81 6.08
CA GLN A 98 -13.21 -5.21 7.23
C GLN A 98 -11.96 -6.00 7.68
N ASP A 99 -12.04 -7.33 7.71
CA ASP A 99 -10.94 -8.22 8.09
C ASP A 99 -9.86 -8.29 6.99
N LEU A 100 -10.22 -8.21 5.70
CA LEU A 100 -9.28 -8.11 4.58
C LEU A 100 -8.55 -6.77 4.54
N LEU A 101 -9.20 -5.68 4.96
CA LEU A 101 -8.52 -4.40 5.20
C LEU A 101 -7.51 -4.51 6.34
N LEU A 102 -7.77 -5.36 7.33
CA LEU A 102 -6.84 -5.67 8.43
C LEU A 102 -5.76 -6.69 8.03
N GLU A 103 -6.05 -7.67 7.17
CA GLU A 103 -5.10 -8.71 6.74
C GLU A 103 -4.16 -8.24 5.62
N LYS A 104 -4.62 -7.39 4.68
CA LYS A 104 -3.71 -6.71 3.73
C LYS A 104 -2.71 -5.79 4.42
N SER A 105 -2.98 -5.38 5.66
CA SER A 105 -2.08 -4.58 6.49
C SER A 105 -0.98 -5.41 7.19
N SER A 106 -1.10 -6.75 7.30
CA SER A 106 -0.26 -7.51 8.24
C SER A 106 0.86 -8.39 7.66
N LYS A 107 1.04 -8.50 6.33
CA LYS A 107 2.06 -9.43 5.77
C LYS A 107 2.98 -8.94 4.64
N ILE A 108 3.14 -7.64 4.46
CA ILE A 108 4.35 -7.08 3.83
C ILE A 108 4.72 -5.84 4.66
N ARG A 109 5.64 -5.98 5.64
CA ARG A 109 6.33 -4.80 6.16
C ARG A 109 7.18 -4.29 5.00
N ASN A 110 6.63 -3.41 4.18
CA ASN A 110 7.40 -2.71 3.17
C ASN A 110 8.58 -2.08 3.89
N LYS A 111 9.80 -2.43 3.47
CA LYS A 111 10.99 -1.86 4.09
C LYS A 111 10.95 -0.35 3.82
N PRO A 112 11.09 0.50 4.85
CA PRO A 112 11.17 1.93 4.64
C PRO A 112 12.33 2.25 3.70
N VAL A 113 12.08 3.13 2.74
CA VAL A 113 13.15 3.77 1.98
C VAL A 113 13.69 4.89 2.86
N VAL A 114 14.89 4.71 3.41
CA VAL A 114 15.55 5.73 4.22
C VAL A 114 16.03 6.85 3.31
N LEU A 115 15.46 8.05 3.49
CA LEU A 115 15.83 9.25 2.72
C LEU A 115 16.93 10.04 3.43
N LEU A 116 16.83 10.15 4.76
CA LEU A 116 17.82 10.80 5.62
C LEU A 116 17.97 10.00 6.91
N SER A 117 19.21 9.75 7.30
CA SER A 117 19.58 9.12 8.58
C SER A 117 19.85 10.15 9.67
N ASP A 118 19.43 9.84 10.89
CA ASP A 118 19.76 10.58 12.12
C ASP A 118 21.09 10.09 12.73
N ALA A 119 21.54 10.73 13.79
CA ALA A 119 22.81 10.46 14.46
C ALA A 119 22.95 9.02 14.95
N ARG A 120 21.85 8.33 15.29
CA ARG A 120 21.88 6.95 15.77
C ARG A 120 22.36 6.01 14.67
N ALA A 121 22.01 6.31 13.42
CA ALA A 121 22.44 5.59 12.21
C ALA A 121 23.62 6.26 11.48
N GLY A 122 24.43 7.07 12.18
CA GLY A 122 25.65 7.69 11.65
C GLY A 122 25.48 9.11 11.08
N GLY A 123 24.25 9.62 10.98
CA GLY A 123 23.95 10.98 10.58
C GLY A 123 24.11 11.26 9.09
N SER A 124 23.06 11.83 8.49
CA SER A 124 23.17 12.47 7.18
C SER A 124 24.08 13.69 7.29
N SER A 125 24.76 14.04 6.20
CA SER A 125 25.38 15.37 6.13
C SER A 125 24.28 16.43 6.07
N TRP A 126 24.57 17.65 6.49
CA TRP A 126 23.68 18.81 6.43
C TRP A 126 24.53 20.04 6.17
N ASN A 127 24.00 21.00 5.41
CA ASN A 127 24.55 22.35 5.39
C ASN A 127 23.88 23.15 6.50
N TYR A 128 24.63 23.97 7.23
CA TYR A 128 24.08 24.74 8.33
C TYR A 128 24.65 26.13 8.49
N SER A 129 23.86 27.00 9.11
CA SER A 129 24.28 28.31 9.61
C SER A 129 23.87 28.46 11.08
N THR A 130 24.68 29.16 11.85
CA THR A 130 24.42 29.53 13.25
C THR A 130 24.12 31.02 13.41
N GLU A 131 24.21 31.76 12.30
CA GLU A 131 23.79 33.14 12.13
C GLU A 131 22.49 33.17 11.32
N LYS A 132 21.59 34.10 11.64
CA LYS A 132 20.29 34.20 10.98
C LYS A 132 20.48 34.49 9.48
N PRO A 133 20.06 33.58 8.58
CA PRO A 133 20.10 33.81 7.14
C PRO A 133 19.01 34.81 6.69
N THR A 134 18.98 35.13 5.39
CA THR A 134 17.85 35.85 4.79
C THR A 134 16.57 35.01 4.85
N ASP A 135 15.41 35.66 4.82
CA ASP A 135 14.12 35.04 5.11
C ASP A 135 13.65 33.99 4.06
N ASP A 136 14.39 33.82 2.97
CA ASP A 136 14.17 32.82 1.89
C ASP A 136 15.03 31.54 2.05
N TRP A 137 15.72 31.38 3.18
CA TRP A 137 16.65 30.26 3.40
C TRP A 137 16.02 28.87 3.35
N PHE A 138 14.70 28.73 3.49
CA PHE A 138 14.00 27.44 3.40
C PHE A 138 13.53 27.11 1.97
N GLU A 139 13.74 28.02 1.02
CA GLU A 139 13.35 27.84 -0.39
C GLU A 139 14.29 26.89 -1.13
N VAL A 140 13.77 26.23 -2.17
CA VAL A 140 14.52 25.25 -2.97
C VAL A 140 15.74 25.87 -3.65
N GLY A 141 15.60 27.13 -4.09
CA GLY A 141 16.59 27.86 -4.89
C GLY A 141 17.66 28.60 -4.10
N PHE A 142 17.57 28.69 -2.77
CA PHE A 142 18.52 29.52 -2.02
C PHE A 142 19.94 28.97 -2.04
N ASP A 143 20.89 29.89 -2.19
CA ASP A 143 22.32 29.64 -2.23
C ASP A 143 22.92 29.53 -0.81
N HIS A 144 23.29 28.31 -0.45
CA HIS A 144 23.95 27.97 0.82
C HIS A 144 25.45 27.71 0.64
N SER A 145 26.07 28.19 -0.44
CA SER A 145 27.50 27.97 -0.71
C SER A 145 28.45 28.44 0.40
N LYS A 146 28.01 29.40 1.22
CA LYS A 146 28.75 29.94 2.37
C LYS A 146 28.46 29.25 3.69
N TRP A 147 27.53 28.29 3.71
CA TRP A 147 27.16 27.58 4.93
C TRP A 147 28.19 26.50 5.25
N ASP A 148 28.35 26.23 6.53
CA ASP A 148 29.17 25.13 7.01
C ASP A 148 28.49 23.78 6.74
N SER A 149 29.24 22.69 6.87
CA SER A 149 28.71 21.33 6.71
C SER A 149 28.97 20.49 7.95
N GLY A 150 27.97 19.70 8.37
CA GLY A 150 28.03 18.89 9.58
C GLY A 150 27.20 17.61 9.47
N LYS A 151 27.42 16.67 10.38
CA LYS A 151 26.61 15.44 10.48
C LYS A 151 25.43 15.65 11.43
N GLY A 152 24.27 15.06 11.09
CA GLY A 152 23.06 15.07 11.92
C GLY A 152 23.35 14.64 13.36
N GLY A 153 22.60 15.20 14.31
CA GLY A 153 22.93 15.23 15.73
C GLY A 153 23.63 16.53 16.11
N PHE A 154 22.97 17.65 15.84
CA PHE A 154 23.47 18.98 16.16
C PHE A 154 23.11 19.33 17.60
N GLY A 155 24.08 19.69 18.43
CA GLY A 155 23.76 20.07 19.80
C GLY A 155 24.95 20.23 20.72
N ARG A 156 24.65 20.30 22.02
CA ARG A 156 25.63 20.42 23.09
C ARG A 156 25.87 19.07 23.75
N GLU A 157 27.14 18.73 24.00
CA GLU A 157 27.48 17.52 24.74
C GLU A 157 26.85 17.53 26.14
N GLY A 158 26.31 16.38 26.55
CA GLY A 158 25.64 16.22 27.84
C GLY A 158 24.13 16.46 27.83
N THR A 159 23.53 16.86 26.70
CA THR A 159 22.06 16.92 26.59
C THR A 159 21.46 15.51 26.70
N PRO A 160 20.48 15.26 27.60
CA PRO A 160 19.91 13.92 27.81
C PRO A 160 19.34 13.30 26.53
N GLY A 161 19.67 12.03 26.28
CA GLY A 161 19.17 11.30 25.10
C GLY A 161 19.76 11.76 23.74
N SER A 162 20.65 12.75 23.75
CA SER A 162 21.30 13.27 22.54
C SER A 162 22.46 12.38 22.09
N LYS A 163 22.67 12.30 20.77
CA LYS A 163 23.90 11.78 20.19
C LYS A 163 24.51 12.87 19.33
N VAL A 164 25.41 13.65 19.92
CA VAL A 164 25.99 14.83 19.28
C VAL A 164 27.11 14.41 18.33
N ASN A 165 26.90 14.62 17.03
CA ASN A 165 27.94 14.48 16.01
C ASN A 165 28.49 15.84 15.56
N THR A 166 27.68 16.91 15.64
CA THR A 166 28.11 18.28 15.31
C THR A 166 27.77 19.23 16.46
N LYS A 167 28.76 19.99 16.93
CA LYS A 167 28.58 20.90 18.06
C LYS A 167 28.05 22.25 17.62
N TRP A 168 27.12 22.81 18.38
CA TRP A 168 26.58 24.15 18.18
C TRP A 168 26.21 24.80 19.51
N HIS A 169 26.38 26.13 19.61
CA HIS A 169 26.27 26.88 20.86
C HIS A 169 25.57 28.25 20.76
N THR A 170 25.07 28.67 19.59
CA THR A 170 24.35 29.97 19.45
C THR A 170 22.86 29.82 19.79
N SER A 171 22.07 30.88 19.68
CA SER A 171 20.64 30.86 20.01
C SER A 171 19.73 30.35 18.89
N GLY A 172 20.25 30.22 17.67
CA GLY A 172 19.52 29.60 16.55
C GLY A 172 20.45 28.80 15.65
N ILE A 173 19.92 27.73 15.07
CA ILE A 173 20.58 26.98 14.00
C ILE A 173 19.60 26.79 12.85
N TRP A 174 20.13 26.90 11.64
CA TRP A 174 19.42 26.68 10.39
C TRP A 174 20.11 25.56 9.64
N LEU A 175 19.37 24.52 9.29
CA LEU A 175 19.87 23.31 8.64
C LEU A 175 19.18 23.11 7.29
N ARG A 176 19.91 22.60 6.31
CA ARG A 176 19.37 22.21 5.00
C ARG A 176 20.00 20.94 4.48
N GLN A 177 19.17 20.11 3.85
CA GLN A 177 19.65 18.99 3.07
C GLN A 177 18.74 18.74 1.86
N ASN A 178 19.37 18.30 0.78
CA ASN A 178 18.71 17.81 -0.42
C ASN A 178 18.48 16.30 -0.31
N PHE A 179 17.35 15.84 -0.84
CA PHE A 179 17.11 14.42 -1.07
C PHE A 179 16.44 14.23 -2.43
N ARG A 180 16.41 12.99 -2.93
CA ARG A 180 15.83 12.69 -4.24
C ARG A 180 14.73 11.65 -4.15
N LEU A 181 13.66 11.86 -4.92
CA LEU A 181 12.54 10.94 -5.04
C LEU A 181 12.37 10.49 -6.49
N ALA A 182 12.25 9.17 -6.71
CA ALA A 182 11.93 8.62 -8.02
C ALA A 182 10.42 8.79 -8.34
N ALA A 183 9.58 8.66 -7.32
CA ALA A 183 8.14 8.86 -7.36
C ALA A 183 7.68 9.53 -6.05
N ILE A 184 6.48 10.13 -6.04
CA ILE A 184 5.91 10.70 -4.82
C ILE A 184 5.41 9.54 -3.94
N PRO A 185 5.94 9.37 -2.72
CA PRO A 185 5.54 8.28 -1.84
C PRO A 185 4.13 8.50 -1.30
N LYS A 186 3.45 7.41 -0.94
CA LYS A 186 2.13 7.49 -0.28
C LYS A 186 2.26 7.86 1.19
N THR A 187 3.34 7.43 1.83
CA THR A 187 3.66 7.81 3.20
C THR A 187 5.05 8.40 3.30
N LEU A 188 5.16 9.54 3.96
CA LEU A 188 6.41 10.20 4.32
C LEU A 188 6.43 10.46 5.82
N ARG A 189 7.50 10.06 6.49
CA ARG A 189 7.66 10.26 7.93
C ARG A 189 8.95 10.97 8.25
N VAL A 190 8.87 11.77 9.30
CA VAL A 190 10.01 12.43 9.92
C VAL A 190 10.12 11.93 11.34
N THR A 191 11.33 11.53 11.75
CA THR A 191 11.62 11.23 13.14
C THR A 191 12.55 12.30 13.69
N LEU A 192 12.11 13.00 14.73
CA LEU A 192 12.70 14.24 15.22
C LEU A 192 13.03 14.13 16.70
N HIS A 193 14.17 14.68 17.10
CA HIS A 193 14.52 14.93 18.49
C HIS A 193 15.05 16.36 18.56
N HIS A 194 14.42 17.21 19.38
CA HIS A 194 14.72 18.63 19.44
C HIS A 194 14.64 19.18 20.87
N ASP A 195 15.48 20.18 21.11
CA ASP A 195 15.61 20.97 22.33
C ASP A 195 16.16 22.35 21.88
N GLU A 196 15.33 23.38 21.64
CA GLU A 196 13.90 23.54 21.98
C GLU A 196 13.03 23.72 20.72
N ASP A 197 12.44 24.90 20.52
CA ASP A 197 11.44 25.19 19.50
C ASP A 197 11.99 24.89 18.09
N VAL A 198 11.24 24.13 17.30
CA VAL A 198 11.69 23.66 15.99
C VAL A 198 10.62 23.84 14.93
N GLN A 199 11.07 24.28 13.76
CA GLN A 199 10.29 24.45 12.55
C GLN A 199 10.94 23.66 11.42
N VAL A 200 10.17 22.83 10.73
CA VAL A 200 10.62 22.02 9.60
C VAL A 200 9.87 22.43 8.35
N TYR A 201 10.63 22.71 7.30
CA TYR A 201 10.16 23.13 6.00
C TYR A 201 10.51 22.10 4.95
N LEU A 202 9.63 21.96 3.97
CA LEU A 202 9.83 21.12 2.80
C LEU A 202 9.54 21.95 1.55
N ASN A 203 10.55 22.12 0.70
CA ASN A 203 10.46 22.89 -0.54
C ASN A 203 9.75 24.26 -0.36
N GLY A 204 10.13 25.05 0.65
CA GLY A 204 9.50 26.34 0.91
C GLY A 204 8.34 26.32 1.92
N LYS A 205 7.65 25.18 2.07
CA LYS A 205 6.44 25.08 2.90
C LYS A 205 6.74 24.62 4.33
N LEU A 206 6.20 25.29 5.34
CA LEU A 206 6.22 24.80 6.73
C LEU A 206 5.34 23.54 6.85
N ILE A 207 5.94 22.42 7.24
CA ILE A 207 5.26 21.11 7.36
C ILE A 207 5.13 20.62 8.80
N LEU A 208 5.98 21.11 9.70
CA LEU A 208 5.96 20.71 11.11
C LEU A 208 6.51 21.85 11.97
N GLU A 209 5.79 22.17 13.04
CA GLU A 209 6.24 23.10 14.08
C GLU A 209 5.99 22.46 15.45
N ARG A 210 6.98 22.53 16.33
CA ARG A 210 6.89 22.07 17.72
C ARG A 210 7.55 23.08 18.63
N LYS A 211 6.94 23.29 19.79
CA LYS A 211 7.46 24.15 20.85
C LYS A 211 7.92 23.30 22.04
N GLY A 212 8.87 23.83 22.80
CA GLY A 212 9.52 23.13 23.90
C GLY A 212 10.51 22.08 23.41
N HIS A 213 10.83 21.13 24.28
CA HIS A 213 11.81 20.07 24.03
C HIS A 213 11.19 18.69 24.19
N VAL A 214 11.79 17.72 23.52
CA VAL A 214 11.55 16.29 23.72
C VAL A 214 12.86 15.61 24.12
N SER A 215 12.81 14.60 24.99
CA SER A 215 14.01 13.88 25.46
C SER A 215 14.32 12.61 24.67
N LYS A 216 13.47 12.29 23.69
CA LYS A 216 13.54 11.10 22.86
C LYS A 216 13.12 11.45 21.44
N TYR A 217 13.49 10.59 20.50
CA TYR A 217 13.03 10.69 19.12
C TYR A 217 11.53 10.37 19.02
N GLU A 218 10.79 11.27 18.39
CA GLU A 218 9.37 11.10 18.07
C GLU A 218 9.19 11.00 16.55
N THR A 219 8.38 10.04 16.11
CA THR A 219 8.07 9.87 14.68
C THR A 219 6.73 10.54 14.36
N HIS A 220 6.73 11.35 13.32
CA HIS A 220 5.56 12.05 12.80
C HIS A 220 5.31 11.63 11.35
N ASP A 221 4.07 11.26 11.04
CA ASP A 221 3.60 11.17 9.66
C ASP A 221 3.28 12.58 9.19
N ILE A 222 3.92 12.98 8.08
CA ILE A 222 3.79 14.30 7.46
C ILE A 222 3.22 14.19 6.04
N SER A 223 2.65 13.04 5.68
CA SER A 223 2.22 12.73 4.31
C SER A 223 1.19 13.74 3.79
N LYS A 224 0.27 14.16 4.66
CA LYS A 224 -0.78 15.13 4.31
C LYS A 224 -0.18 16.52 4.11
N GLU A 225 0.66 16.96 5.04
CA GLU A 225 1.28 18.28 5.07
C GLU A 225 2.26 18.47 3.91
N ALA A 226 2.96 17.39 3.52
CA ALA A 226 3.94 17.37 2.45
C ALA A 226 3.37 17.14 1.04
N SER A 227 2.11 16.73 0.92
CA SER A 227 1.51 16.22 -0.34
C SER A 227 1.54 17.21 -1.51
N ASP A 228 1.44 18.50 -1.25
CA ASP A 228 1.46 19.60 -2.23
C ASP A 228 2.84 20.24 -2.41
N ALA A 229 3.79 19.95 -1.51
CA ALA A 229 5.16 20.48 -1.56
C ALA A 229 6.14 19.51 -2.23
N LEU A 230 5.88 18.20 -2.18
CA LEU A 230 6.75 17.18 -2.75
C LEU A 230 6.78 17.20 -4.28
N GLN A 231 7.96 16.94 -4.83
CA GLN A 231 8.16 16.73 -6.25
C GLN A 231 9.03 15.50 -6.53
N THR A 232 8.96 14.98 -7.74
CA THR A 232 9.95 13.99 -8.20
C THR A 232 11.29 14.67 -8.48
N GLY A 233 12.38 13.92 -8.40
CA GLY A 233 13.73 14.47 -8.50
C GLY A 233 14.18 15.12 -7.20
N LYS A 234 14.78 16.32 -7.27
CA LYS A 234 15.42 16.99 -6.12
C LYS A 234 14.38 17.65 -5.23
N ASN A 235 14.46 17.40 -3.92
CA ASN A 235 13.69 18.08 -2.89
C ASN A 235 14.66 18.65 -1.84
N VAL A 236 14.20 19.64 -1.08
CA VAL A 236 14.93 20.31 -0.01
C VAL A 236 14.12 20.22 1.27
N ILE A 237 14.73 19.68 2.33
CA ILE A 237 14.24 19.79 3.69
C ILE A 237 15.08 20.86 4.41
N ALA A 238 14.42 21.72 5.18
CA ALA A 238 15.06 22.79 5.94
C ALA A 238 14.54 22.75 7.38
N ILE A 239 15.41 23.02 8.36
CA ILE A 239 15.07 22.99 9.78
C ILE A 239 15.60 24.26 10.42
N HIS A 240 14.76 24.91 11.21
CA HIS A 240 15.19 25.94 12.14
C HIS A 240 14.94 25.43 13.56
N CYS A 241 15.96 25.44 14.40
CA CYS A 241 15.81 25.22 15.83
C CYS A 241 16.23 26.49 16.56
N GLN A 242 15.36 26.98 17.43
CA GLN A 242 15.59 28.15 18.27
C GLN A 242 15.78 27.69 19.70
N GLN A 243 16.89 28.11 20.29
CA GLN A 243 17.21 27.84 21.67
C GLN A 243 16.91 29.07 22.53
N THR A 244 16.22 28.88 23.65
CA THR A 244 15.99 29.94 24.63
C THR A 244 16.75 29.71 25.93
N SER A 245 16.71 28.50 26.50
CA SER A 245 17.46 28.14 27.70
C SER A 245 17.66 26.63 27.88
N GLY A 246 18.79 26.22 28.48
CA GLY A 246 19.01 24.84 28.91
C GLY A 246 19.88 24.01 27.97
N GLY A 247 19.40 22.82 27.60
CA GLY A 247 20.08 21.92 26.66
C GLY A 247 20.05 22.48 25.24
N GLN A 248 20.68 21.81 24.27
CA GLN A 248 20.61 22.18 22.86
C GLN A 248 20.70 20.92 22.02
N TYR A 249 19.66 20.62 21.27
CA TYR A 249 19.69 19.49 20.35
C TYR A 249 18.72 19.67 19.20
N VAL A 250 19.12 19.23 18.01
CA VAL A 250 18.21 19.00 16.90
C VAL A 250 18.80 17.91 16.02
N ASP A 251 17.96 16.92 15.72
CA ASP A 251 18.29 15.87 14.79
C ASP A 251 17.03 15.31 14.12
N LEU A 252 17.17 14.96 12.84
CA LEU A 252 16.06 14.54 12.00
C LEU A 252 16.49 13.39 11.10
N SER A 253 15.71 12.31 11.12
CA SER A 253 15.68 11.30 10.07
C SER A 253 14.37 11.36 9.30
N MET A 254 14.41 10.85 8.07
CA MET A 254 13.25 10.83 7.19
C MET A 254 13.22 9.53 6.40
N ASP A 255 12.05 8.91 6.33
CA ASP A 255 11.81 7.71 5.56
C ASP A 255 10.47 7.76 4.84
N SER A 256 10.36 6.97 3.78
CA SER A 256 9.15 6.90 2.96
C SER A 256 8.72 5.47 2.66
N PHE A 257 7.44 5.31 2.36
CA PHE A 257 6.83 4.06 1.93
C PHE A 257 6.00 4.30 0.67
N ASP A 258 6.05 3.33 -0.25
CA ASP A 258 5.23 3.33 -1.46
C ASP A 258 3.74 3.03 -1.16
N GLU A 259 3.46 2.53 0.05
CA GLU A 259 2.12 2.22 0.55
C GLU A 259 1.75 3.13 1.73
N ALA A 260 0.44 3.28 1.97
CA ALA A 260 -0.07 4.00 3.13
C ALA A 260 0.17 3.18 4.40
N VAL A 261 0.90 3.71 5.38
CA VAL A 261 1.24 2.99 6.62
C VAL A 261 0.59 3.66 7.83
N ASP A 262 -0.12 2.88 8.66
CA ASP A 262 -0.68 3.34 9.93
C ASP A 262 0.41 3.35 11.03
N LEU A 263 0.64 4.52 11.65
CA LEU A 263 1.60 4.68 12.76
C LEU A 263 1.33 3.73 13.92
N ALA A 264 0.05 3.46 14.22
CA ALA A 264 -0.35 2.60 15.34
C ALA A 264 0.06 1.12 15.12
N ALA A 265 0.22 0.71 13.86
CA ALA A 265 0.62 -0.65 13.49
C ALA A 265 2.14 -0.89 13.60
N LEU A 266 2.96 0.17 13.64
CA LEU A 266 4.42 0.07 13.70
C LEU A 266 5.01 0.19 15.12
N ILE A 267 4.24 0.69 16.09
CA ILE A 267 4.66 0.80 17.51
C ILE A 267 4.41 -0.51 18.29
N ARG A 268 3.87 -1.56 17.63
CA ARG A 268 3.71 -2.92 18.20
C ARG A 268 4.86 -3.86 17.83
#